data_AF-A0A819SST6-F1
#
_entry.id   AF-A0A819SST6-F1
#
_cell.length_a   1.000
_cell.length_b   1.000
_cell.length_c   1.000
_cell.angle_alpha   90.00
_cell.angle_beta   90.00
_cell.angle_gamma   90.00
#
_symmetry.space_group_name_H-M   'P 1'
#
loop_
_entity.id
_entity.type
_entity.pdbx_description
1 polymer ?
#
loop_
_entity_poly.entity_id
_entity_poly.type
_entity_poly.pdbx_seq_one_letter_code
_entity_poly.pdbx_strand_id
1 'polypeptide(L)'
;MTDQNRNEDQNDEGDSSTAGVSTTLKSFSKNSKSKPAAAAAAATDVLDGNSTRAENINQKLTDKSMRNLMKQMTLAEQAAASNNGYAPKYDEKAASRQEFKFWQTQPVSTIGTKIDTSNIGPIESNKSIDELRQEPYKLPDGFSWDDIDIHVDEQLQELSTFLSENYIEDDGNDFRLEYSMPFLRWALCVPGWLQKFHVGVRVTKSGKLVGFISAVPIRMRVYDK
;
A
#
# COMPACT_ATOMS: atom_id res chain seq x y z
N MET A 1 38.93 58.96 -22.44
CA MET A 1 37.87 58.23 -23.14
C MET A 1 36.77 57.96 -22.11
N THR A 2 35.83 58.92 -21.88
CA THR A 2 34.49 59.02 -22.54
C THR A 2 33.69 57.73 -22.41
N ASP A 3 32.44 57.63 -21.96
CA ASP A 3 31.40 58.51 -21.40
C ASP A 3 30.27 57.52 -21.01
N GLN A 4 29.67 57.60 -19.82
CA GLN A 4 28.27 58.04 -19.54
C GLN A 4 27.08 57.20 -20.05
N ASN A 5 26.02 57.24 -19.22
CA ASN A 5 24.58 56.90 -19.39
C ASN A 5 24.12 55.45 -19.17
N ARG A 6 23.30 55.06 -18.17
CA ARG A 6 22.25 55.67 -17.30
C ARG A 6 20.83 55.70 -17.90
N ASN A 7 19.87 55.29 -17.04
CA ASN A 7 18.39 55.48 -17.02
C ASN A 7 17.50 54.40 -17.70
N GLU A 8 16.60 53.70 -16.96
CA GLU A 8 15.26 54.11 -16.44
C GLU A 8 14.27 54.29 -17.62
N ASP A 9 13.00 53.86 -17.64
CA ASP A 9 12.02 53.54 -16.62
C ASP A 9 10.71 53.00 -17.30
N GLN A 10 9.82 52.41 -16.49
CA GLN A 10 8.33 52.48 -16.54
C GLN A 10 7.46 51.70 -17.57
N ASN A 11 6.70 50.75 -17.01
CA ASN A 11 5.22 50.60 -16.95
C ASN A 11 4.34 51.00 -18.15
N ASP A 12 3.42 50.09 -18.54
CA ASP A 12 1.98 50.40 -18.51
C ASP A 12 1.10 49.12 -18.40
N GLU A 13 -0.04 49.29 -17.76
CA GLU A 13 -1.05 48.32 -17.33
C GLU A 13 -2.04 47.90 -18.45
N GLY A 14 -2.80 46.83 -18.21
CA GLY A 14 -3.92 46.42 -19.07
C GLY A 14 -4.59 45.10 -18.68
N ASP A 15 -5.44 45.18 -17.65
CA ASP A 15 -6.30 44.17 -17.03
C ASP A 15 -7.32 43.46 -17.97
N SER A 16 -7.64 42.19 -17.70
CA SER A 16 -9.02 41.68 -17.53
C SER A 16 -9.17 40.15 -17.57
N SER A 17 -9.73 39.62 -16.47
CA SER A 17 -10.72 38.53 -16.36
C SER A 17 -10.29 37.06 -16.18
N THR A 18 -10.16 36.69 -14.89
CA THR A 18 -10.96 35.69 -14.13
C THR A 18 -11.24 34.29 -14.69
N ALA A 19 -10.83 33.27 -13.92
CA ALA A 19 -11.74 32.24 -13.36
C ALA A 19 -11.03 31.45 -12.23
N GLY A 20 -11.42 31.74 -10.97
CA GLY A 20 -11.10 30.91 -9.81
C GLY A 20 -12.18 29.84 -9.60
N VAL A 21 -11.79 28.66 -9.11
CA VAL A 21 -12.74 27.65 -8.62
C VAL A 21 -12.41 27.37 -7.15
N SER A 22 -13.27 27.92 -6.30
CA SER A 22 -13.41 27.60 -4.87
C SER A 22 -14.61 26.66 -4.74
N THR A 23 -14.43 25.49 -4.13
CA THR A 23 -15.53 24.52 -3.94
C THR A 23 -15.96 24.51 -2.48
N THR A 24 -17.00 25.29 -2.20
CA THR A 24 -17.76 25.29 -0.95
C THR A 24 -18.61 24.03 -0.82
N LEU A 25 -18.52 23.37 0.33
CA LEU A 25 -19.38 22.26 0.75
C LEU A 25 -20.79 22.79 1.10
N LYS A 26 -21.83 22.25 0.45
CA LYS A 26 -23.25 22.55 0.75
C LYS A 26 -23.80 21.57 1.78
N SER A 27 -24.21 22.11 2.92
CA SER A 27 -25.10 21.48 3.90
C SER A 27 -26.53 21.38 3.37
N PHE A 28 -27.18 20.23 3.51
CA PHE A 28 -28.62 20.09 3.34
C PHE A 28 -29.32 20.07 4.70
N SER A 29 -30.26 21.00 4.89
CA SER A 29 -31.27 20.98 5.95
C SER A 29 -32.65 20.89 5.30
N LYS A 30 -33.52 20.02 5.84
CA LYS A 30 -34.98 20.13 5.69
C LYS A 30 -35.66 19.94 7.06
N ASN A 31 -36.34 21.02 7.45
CA ASN A 31 -37.51 21.18 8.34
C ASN A 31 -38.53 20.01 8.27
N SER A 32 -39.45 19.72 9.21
CA SER A 32 -40.08 20.50 10.30
C SER A 32 -41.09 19.64 11.11
N LYS A 33 -41.29 19.98 12.41
CA LYS A 33 -42.52 19.96 13.27
C LYS A 33 -43.29 18.62 13.44
N SER A 34 -43.64 18.14 14.65
CA SER A 34 -44.58 18.77 15.61
C SER A 34 -44.55 18.17 17.06
N LYS A 35 -44.44 19.07 18.05
CA LYS A 35 -45.11 19.26 19.37
C LYS A 35 -46.10 18.19 19.98
N PRO A 36 -46.49 18.30 21.29
CA PRO A 36 -45.80 17.82 22.51
C PRO A 36 -46.70 16.88 23.37
N ALA A 37 -46.20 16.32 24.48
CA ALA A 37 -47.05 15.71 25.52
C ALA A 37 -46.57 16.08 26.93
N ALA A 38 -47.53 16.44 27.76
CA ALA A 38 -47.40 16.97 29.12
C ALA A 38 -47.60 15.89 30.20
N ALA A 39 -47.06 16.15 31.41
CA ALA A 39 -47.50 15.78 32.78
C ALA A 39 -47.91 14.30 33.08
N ALA A 40 -47.73 13.67 34.25
CA ALA A 40 -47.60 14.06 35.65
C ALA A 40 -47.00 12.85 36.45
N ALA A 41 -46.18 13.08 37.48
CA ALA A 41 -46.47 12.88 38.92
C ALA A 41 -46.84 11.45 39.44
N ALA A 42 -45.90 10.88 40.21
CA ALA A 42 -45.98 10.09 41.47
C ALA A 42 -47.12 9.07 41.74
N ALA A 43 -46.75 7.83 42.14
CA ALA A 43 -46.93 7.24 43.49
C ALA A 43 -47.11 5.68 43.52
N THR A 44 -46.32 5.04 44.42
CA THR A 44 -46.62 3.93 45.37
C THR A 44 -47.03 2.49 44.97
N ASP A 45 -46.22 1.54 45.50
CA ASP A 45 -46.51 0.30 46.27
C ASP A 45 -47.17 -0.99 45.69
N VAL A 46 -46.37 -2.09 45.83
CA VAL A 46 -46.66 -3.39 46.51
C VAL A 46 -47.41 -4.54 45.79
N LEU A 47 -46.65 -5.66 45.60
CA LEU A 47 -46.98 -7.13 45.58
C LEU A 47 -47.95 -7.63 44.45
N ASP A 48 -47.89 -8.82 43.86
CA ASP A 48 -47.28 -10.12 44.17
C ASP A 48 -47.34 -11.03 42.90
N GLY A 49 -46.48 -12.07 42.82
CA GLY A 49 -46.82 -13.37 42.23
C GLY A 49 -46.90 -13.62 40.70
N ASN A 50 -45.87 -14.33 40.21
CA ASN A 50 -45.92 -15.43 39.21
C ASN A 50 -45.66 -15.12 37.70
N SER A 51 -44.39 -15.12 37.25
CA SER A 51 -44.02 -15.11 35.81
C SER A 51 -42.73 -15.88 35.44
N THR A 52 -42.37 -16.96 36.15
CA THR A 52 -41.02 -17.57 35.95
C THR A 52 -40.89 -18.59 34.81
N ARG A 53 -41.96 -18.90 34.05
CA ARG A 53 -41.89 -19.87 32.93
C ARG A 53 -41.90 -19.25 31.54
N ALA A 54 -42.62 -18.15 31.32
CA ALA A 54 -42.67 -17.47 30.02
C ALA A 54 -41.39 -16.67 29.74
N GLU A 55 -40.83 -16.01 30.75
CA GLU A 55 -39.60 -15.21 30.65
C GLU A 55 -38.38 -16.07 30.29
N ASN A 56 -38.23 -17.25 30.91
CA ASN A 56 -37.11 -18.17 30.65
C ASN A 56 -37.10 -18.77 29.23
N ILE A 57 -38.27 -18.97 28.61
CA ILE A 57 -38.39 -19.46 27.23
C ILE A 57 -38.08 -18.33 26.25
N ASN A 58 -38.59 -17.12 26.52
CA ASN A 58 -38.37 -15.96 25.68
C ASN A 58 -36.88 -15.55 25.68
N GLN A 59 -36.21 -15.63 26.84
CA GLN A 59 -34.79 -15.32 27.01
C GLN A 59 -33.86 -16.35 26.35
N LYS A 60 -34.20 -17.65 26.40
CA LYS A 60 -33.48 -18.70 25.65
C LYS A 60 -33.67 -18.58 24.12
N LEU A 61 -34.84 -18.13 23.67
CA LEU A 61 -35.13 -17.86 22.26
C LEU A 61 -34.39 -16.60 21.78
N THR A 62 -34.27 -15.55 22.61
CA THR A 62 -33.47 -14.36 22.29
C THR A 62 -31.99 -14.69 22.24
N ASP A 63 -31.48 -15.53 23.16
CA ASP A 63 -30.09 -15.98 23.17
C ASP A 63 -29.70 -16.82 21.94
N LYS A 64 -30.57 -17.76 21.54
CA LYS A 64 -30.32 -18.57 20.33
C LYS A 64 -30.40 -17.71 19.07
N SER A 65 -31.31 -16.74 19.04
CA SER A 65 -31.44 -15.79 17.93
C SER A 65 -30.25 -14.84 17.87
N MET A 66 -29.76 -14.34 19.00
CA MET A 66 -28.54 -13.52 19.11
C MET A 66 -27.29 -14.29 18.70
N ARG A 67 -27.14 -15.57 19.10
CA ARG A 67 -26.03 -16.41 18.63
C ARG A 67 -26.09 -16.69 17.14
N ASN A 68 -27.28 -16.93 16.60
CA ASN A 68 -27.47 -17.11 15.16
C ASN A 68 -27.21 -15.81 14.40
N LEU A 69 -27.60 -14.66 14.94
CA LEU A 69 -27.33 -13.34 14.37
C LEU A 69 -25.84 -13.02 14.42
N MET A 70 -25.16 -13.24 15.55
CA MET A 70 -23.70 -13.11 15.63
C MET A 70 -23.01 -14.05 14.66
N LYS A 71 -23.45 -15.31 14.55
CA LYS A 71 -22.89 -16.27 13.60
C LYS A 71 -23.07 -15.80 12.16
N GLN A 72 -24.26 -15.32 11.80
CA GLN A 72 -24.50 -14.72 10.48
C GLN A 72 -23.69 -13.44 10.26
N MET A 73 -23.49 -12.61 11.27
CA MET A 73 -22.69 -11.39 11.19
C MET A 73 -21.20 -11.72 11.01
N THR A 74 -20.66 -12.72 11.71
CA THR A 74 -19.29 -13.22 11.48
C THR A 74 -19.11 -13.90 10.12
N LEU A 75 -20.13 -14.60 9.61
CA LEU A 75 -20.08 -15.16 8.25
C LEU A 75 -20.16 -14.04 7.20
N ALA A 76 -20.99 -13.02 7.42
CA ALA A 76 -21.09 -11.85 6.55
C ALA A 76 -19.80 -11.01 6.59
N GLU A 77 -19.16 -10.87 7.75
CA GLU A 77 -17.85 -10.22 7.91
C GLU A 77 -16.75 -11.03 7.21
N GLN A 78 -16.75 -12.36 7.30
CA GLN A 78 -15.83 -13.21 6.54
C GLN A 78 -16.05 -13.14 5.03
N ALA A 79 -17.30 -13.04 4.57
CA ALA A 79 -17.64 -12.87 3.16
C ALA A 79 -17.36 -11.45 2.64
N ALA A 80 -17.48 -10.43 3.51
CA ALA A 80 -17.08 -9.06 3.20
C ALA A 80 -15.55 -8.90 3.17
N ALA A 81 -14.83 -9.62 4.05
CA ALA A 81 -13.37 -9.64 4.05
C ALA A 81 -12.77 -10.34 2.81
N SER A 82 -13.54 -11.15 2.09
CA SER A 82 -13.15 -11.66 0.76
C SER A 82 -13.44 -10.69 -0.39
N ASN A 83 -14.22 -9.62 -0.15
CA ASN A 83 -14.58 -8.62 -1.15
C ASN A 83 -13.86 -7.27 -0.98
N ASN A 84 -13.18 -7.05 0.15
CA ASN A 84 -12.19 -5.97 0.27
C ASN A 84 -10.86 -6.50 -0.26
N GLY A 85 -10.28 -5.87 -1.28
CA GLY A 85 -9.01 -6.19 -1.97
C GLY A 85 -7.74 -6.20 -1.10
N TYR A 86 -7.81 -6.82 0.08
CA TYR A 86 -6.66 -7.41 0.73
C TYR A 86 -6.28 -8.64 -0.09
N ALA A 87 -5.01 -8.71 -0.48
CA ALA A 87 -4.41 -9.88 -1.11
C ALA A 87 -4.99 -11.18 -0.49
N PRO A 88 -5.36 -12.17 -1.31
CA PRO A 88 -6.06 -13.36 -0.85
C PRO A 88 -5.35 -13.91 0.40
N LYS A 89 -6.11 -14.14 1.47
CA LYS A 89 -5.56 -14.74 2.71
C LYS A 89 -4.73 -15.95 2.31
N TYR A 90 -3.45 -15.94 2.69
CA TYR A 90 -2.51 -17.00 2.37
C TYR A 90 -3.11 -18.37 2.73
N ASP A 91 -3.41 -19.18 1.71
CA ASP A 91 -3.84 -20.56 1.88
C ASP A 91 -2.65 -21.47 1.56
N GLU A 92 -2.01 -21.97 2.61
CA GLU A 92 -0.87 -22.89 2.53
C GLU A 92 -1.19 -24.15 1.71
N LYS A 93 -2.43 -24.67 1.78
CA LYS A 93 -2.85 -25.82 0.99
C LYS A 93 -3.02 -25.48 -0.48
N ALA A 94 -3.46 -24.27 -0.80
CA ALA A 94 -3.50 -23.80 -2.18
C ALA A 94 -2.09 -23.56 -2.73
N ALA A 95 -1.24 -22.88 -1.96
CA ALA A 95 0.13 -22.57 -2.35
C ALA A 95 0.99 -23.84 -2.52
N SER A 96 0.85 -24.84 -1.64
CA SER A 96 1.58 -26.11 -1.75
C SER A 96 1.19 -26.97 -2.96
N ARG A 97 0.03 -26.69 -3.59
CA ARG A 97 -0.37 -27.33 -4.85
C ARG A 97 0.18 -26.62 -6.09
N GLN A 98 0.77 -25.44 -5.93
CA GLN A 98 1.36 -24.69 -7.04
C GLN A 98 2.84 -25.05 -7.22
N GLU A 99 3.25 -25.15 -8.48
CA GLU A 99 4.64 -25.36 -8.87
C GLU A 99 5.32 -24.01 -9.13
N PHE A 100 6.25 -23.60 -8.26
CA PHE A 100 6.98 -22.35 -8.38
C PHE A 100 8.37 -22.57 -8.99
N LYS A 101 8.43 -22.77 -10.31
CA LYS A 101 9.66 -23.14 -11.04
C LYS A 101 10.87 -22.27 -10.73
N PHE A 102 10.68 -20.96 -10.60
CA PHE A 102 11.76 -20.04 -10.23
C PHE A 102 12.12 -20.15 -8.74
N TRP A 103 11.16 -19.91 -7.85
CA TRP A 103 11.41 -19.83 -6.40
C TRP A 103 11.92 -21.13 -5.78
N GLN A 104 11.57 -22.28 -6.36
CA GLN A 104 12.11 -23.58 -5.93
C GLN A 104 13.63 -23.72 -6.14
N THR A 105 14.25 -22.86 -6.96
CA THR A 105 15.70 -22.84 -7.20
C THR A 105 16.44 -21.82 -6.33
N GLN A 106 15.72 -20.99 -5.57
CA GLN A 106 16.29 -19.88 -4.81
C GLN A 106 16.49 -20.29 -3.34
N PRO A 107 17.44 -19.67 -2.62
CA PRO A 107 17.69 -19.94 -1.20
C PRO A 107 16.61 -19.28 -0.33
N VAL A 108 15.38 -19.77 -0.43
CA VAL A 108 14.20 -19.32 0.34
C VAL A 108 13.57 -20.51 1.06
N SER A 109 12.96 -20.27 2.21
CA SER A 109 12.29 -21.33 2.97
C SER A 109 11.15 -21.95 2.17
N THR A 110 11.11 -23.28 2.10
CA THR A 110 10.04 -24.00 1.39
C THR A 110 8.73 -23.96 2.18
N ILE A 111 7.60 -23.94 1.47
CA ILE A 111 6.26 -24.02 2.06
C ILE A 111 6.16 -25.25 2.97
N GLY A 112 5.62 -25.07 4.18
CA GLY A 112 5.51 -26.12 5.19
C GLY A 112 6.76 -26.37 6.04
N THR A 113 7.88 -25.69 5.77
CA THR A 113 9.08 -25.79 6.61
C THR A 113 8.81 -25.19 7.98
N LYS A 114 8.99 -25.98 9.04
CA LYS A 114 8.89 -25.47 10.42
C LYS A 114 10.17 -24.74 10.79
N ILE A 115 10.06 -23.43 11.02
CA ILE A 115 11.16 -22.59 11.48
C ILE A 115 11.08 -22.49 13.00
N ASP A 116 12.16 -22.84 13.69
CA ASP A 116 12.31 -22.71 15.13
C ASP A 116 13.63 -21.99 15.45
N THR A 117 13.86 -21.66 16.73
CA THR A 117 15.05 -20.88 17.11
C THR A 117 16.38 -21.57 16.79
N SER A 118 16.38 -22.90 16.62
CA SER A 118 17.59 -23.67 16.34
C SER A 118 18.00 -23.63 14.87
N ASN A 119 17.05 -23.37 13.95
CA ASN A 119 17.29 -23.38 12.51
C ASN A 119 17.27 -21.99 11.85
N ILE A 120 17.21 -20.91 12.64
CA ILE A 120 17.35 -19.54 12.14
C ILE A 120 18.80 -19.27 11.73
N GLY A 121 19.00 -19.00 10.44
CA GLY A 121 20.30 -18.62 9.88
C GLY A 121 20.28 -18.59 8.35
N PRO A 122 21.45 -18.43 7.72
CA PRO A 122 21.60 -18.52 6.28
C PRO A 122 21.18 -19.91 5.74
N ILE A 123 20.40 -19.93 4.65
CA ILE A 123 20.01 -21.17 3.96
C ILE A 123 21.18 -21.74 3.16
N GLU A 124 21.96 -20.87 2.52
CA GLU A 124 23.23 -21.21 1.87
C GLU A 124 24.40 -20.59 2.64
N SER A 125 25.55 -21.26 2.60
CA SER A 125 26.80 -20.71 3.15
C SER A 125 27.30 -19.53 2.30
N ASN A 126 28.02 -18.61 2.94
CA ASN A 126 28.63 -17.48 2.23
C ASN A 126 29.61 -17.97 1.17
N LYS A 127 29.44 -17.47 -0.04
CA LYS A 127 30.36 -17.66 -1.17
C LYS A 127 31.36 -16.52 -1.20
N SER A 128 32.58 -16.82 -1.59
CA SER A 128 33.61 -15.81 -1.87
C SER A 128 33.26 -15.02 -3.13
N ILE A 129 33.83 -13.82 -3.28
CA ILE A 129 33.57 -12.95 -4.45
C ILE A 129 33.96 -13.67 -5.75
N ASP A 130 35.03 -14.47 -5.73
CA ASP A 130 35.54 -15.19 -6.91
C ASP A 130 34.61 -16.33 -7.36
N GLU A 131 33.80 -16.88 -6.45
CA GLU A 131 32.78 -17.89 -6.76
C GLU A 131 31.49 -17.26 -7.32
N LEU A 132 31.32 -15.94 -7.19
CA LEU A 132 30.19 -15.23 -7.76
C LEU A 132 30.44 -14.92 -9.22
N ARG A 133 29.34 -14.80 -9.97
CA ARG A 133 29.39 -14.41 -11.37
C ARG A 133 29.90 -12.96 -11.48
N GLN A 134 30.95 -12.76 -12.25
CA GLN A 134 31.53 -11.42 -12.50
C GLN A 134 30.79 -10.66 -13.61
N GLU A 135 30.28 -11.39 -14.60
CA GLU A 135 29.54 -10.80 -15.72
C GLU A 135 28.03 -10.69 -15.43
N PRO A 136 27.31 -9.67 -15.93
CA PRO A 136 25.86 -9.60 -15.80
C PRO A 136 25.13 -10.81 -16.40
N TYR A 137 23.89 -11.03 -15.97
CA TYR A 137 23.03 -12.04 -16.61
C TYR A 137 22.72 -11.65 -18.06
N LYS A 138 22.62 -12.64 -18.95
CA LYS A 138 22.22 -12.36 -20.33
C LYS A 138 20.75 -12.02 -20.37
N LEU A 139 20.42 -10.89 -21.00
CA LEU A 139 19.07 -10.53 -21.36
C LEU A 139 18.74 -11.07 -22.76
N PRO A 140 17.45 -11.24 -23.11
CA PRO A 140 17.04 -11.50 -24.47
C PRO A 140 17.50 -10.38 -25.43
N ASP A 141 17.64 -10.73 -26.71
CA ASP A 141 18.06 -9.78 -27.73
C ASP A 141 17.13 -8.55 -27.80
N GLY A 142 17.72 -7.36 -27.94
CA GLY A 142 17.01 -6.10 -27.96
C GLY A 142 16.77 -5.46 -26.59
N PHE A 143 17.30 -6.06 -25.51
CA PHE A 143 17.33 -5.47 -24.18
C PHE A 143 18.78 -5.32 -23.67
N SER A 144 18.98 -4.32 -22.83
CA SER A 144 20.26 -4.06 -22.15
C SER A 144 20.05 -3.66 -20.69
N TRP A 145 21.02 -3.99 -19.85
CA TRP A 145 21.08 -3.49 -18.49
C TRP A 145 21.40 -1.99 -18.49
N ASP A 146 20.91 -1.29 -17.47
CA ASP A 146 21.23 0.09 -17.19
C ASP A 146 21.34 0.30 -15.67
N ASP A 147 22.29 1.11 -15.23
CA ASP A 147 22.42 1.49 -13.82
C ASP A 147 21.83 2.91 -13.67
N ILE A 148 20.56 2.99 -13.27
CA ILE A 148 19.80 4.26 -13.25
C ILE A 148 20.46 5.26 -12.30
N ASP A 149 20.83 6.43 -12.82
CA ASP A 149 21.39 7.51 -12.02
C ASP A 149 20.27 8.44 -11.50
N ILE A 150 19.87 8.23 -10.25
CA ILE A 150 18.85 9.03 -9.58
C ILE A 150 19.29 10.46 -9.22
N HIS A 151 20.55 10.82 -9.45
CA HIS A 151 21.01 12.21 -9.36
C HIS A 151 20.80 12.99 -10.65
N VAL A 152 20.53 12.31 -11.76
CA VAL A 152 20.09 12.92 -13.01
C VAL A 152 18.57 13.05 -12.97
N ASP A 153 18.08 14.28 -12.88
CA ASP A 153 16.65 14.56 -12.70
C ASP A 153 15.79 13.98 -13.84
N GLU A 154 16.30 13.92 -15.07
CA GLU A 154 15.62 13.28 -16.21
C GLU A 154 15.41 11.77 -16.00
N GLN A 155 16.44 11.05 -15.52
CA GLN A 155 16.34 9.61 -15.25
C GLN A 155 15.46 9.33 -14.02
N LEU A 156 15.54 10.18 -13.00
CA LEU A 156 14.67 10.07 -11.82
C LEU A 156 13.20 10.35 -12.15
N GLN A 157 12.94 11.32 -13.04
CA GLN A 157 11.60 11.58 -13.55
C GLN A 157 11.10 10.42 -14.41
N GLU A 158 11.94 9.86 -15.29
CA GLU A 158 11.60 8.65 -16.06
C GLU A 158 11.23 7.49 -15.13
N LEU A 159 12.02 7.24 -14.08
CA LEU A 159 11.76 6.20 -13.11
C LEU A 159 10.44 6.43 -12.33
N SER A 160 10.21 7.66 -11.89
CA SER A 160 8.95 8.05 -11.23
C SER A 160 7.75 7.76 -12.12
N THR A 161 7.80 8.19 -13.38
CA THR A 161 6.75 7.92 -14.37
C THR A 161 6.58 6.42 -14.63
N PHE A 162 7.68 5.69 -14.81
CA PHE A 162 7.66 4.25 -15.04
C PHE A 162 6.95 3.50 -13.90
N LEU A 163 7.24 3.85 -12.64
CA LEU A 163 6.58 3.24 -11.49
C LEU A 163 5.10 3.64 -11.43
N SER A 164 4.75 4.91 -11.61
CA SER A 164 3.34 5.35 -11.57
C SER A 164 2.47 4.69 -12.65
N GLU A 165 3.06 4.37 -13.81
CA GLU A 165 2.35 3.73 -14.91
C GLU A 165 2.22 2.20 -14.79
N ASN A 166 3.17 1.53 -14.14
CA ASN A 166 3.32 0.07 -14.21
C ASN A 166 3.41 -0.64 -12.83
N TYR A 167 3.46 0.12 -11.74
CA TYR A 167 3.48 -0.44 -10.39
C TYR A 167 2.05 -0.71 -9.88
N ILE A 168 1.95 -1.15 -8.63
CA ILE A 168 0.76 -1.75 -8.01
C ILE A 168 -0.53 -0.99 -8.38
N GLU A 169 -1.45 -1.73 -8.99
CA GLU A 169 -2.87 -1.39 -9.15
C GLU A 169 -3.64 -2.16 -8.07
N ASP A 170 -4.62 -1.53 -7.43
CA ASP A 170 -5.59 -2.29 -6.63
C ASP A 170 -6.49 -3.13 -7.53
N ASP A 171 -7.16 -4.14 -6.98
CA ASP A 171 -8.02 -5.05 -7.76
C ASP A 171 -9.13 -4.32 -8.54
N GLY A 172 -9.46 -3.08 -8.14
CA GLY A 172 -10.41 -2.19 -8.82
C GLY A 172 -9.80 -1.19 -9.81
N ASN A 173 -8.47 -1.02 -9.83
CA ASN A 173 -7.76 0.07 -10.52
C ASN A 173 -8.31 1.47 -10.16
N ASP A 174 -8.82 1.63 -8.93
CA ASP A 174 -9.30 2.89 -8.38
C ASP A 174 -8.14 3.75 -7.85
N PHE A 175 -6.99 3.14 -7.52
CA PHE A 175 -5.82 3.84 -6.99
C PHE A 175 -4.50 3.35 -7.58
N ARG A 176 -3.60 4.32 -7.84
CA ARG A 176 -2.21 4.08 -8.25
C ARG A 176 -1.26 4.81 -7.32
N LEU A 177 -0.16 4.16 -6.98
CA LEU A 177 0.89 4.79 -6.18
C LEU A 177 1.75 5.70 -7.06
N GLU A 178 1.71 7.00 -6.79
CA GLU A 178 2.60 7.97 -7.42
C GLU A 178 3.80 8.22 -6.50
N TYR A 179 4.98 7.79 -6.93
CA TYR A 179 6.22 8.05 -6.21
C TYR A 179 6.86 9.35 -6.68
N SER A 180 6.83 10.39 -5.85
CA SER A 180 7.47 11.66 -6.18
C SER A 180 9.00 11.53 -6.26
N MET A 181 9.64 12.36 -7.10
CA MET A 181 11.11 12.37 -7.22
C MET A 181 11.84 12.58 -5.89
N PRO A 182 11.43 13.53 -5.00
CA PRO A 182 12.07 13.69 -3.70
C PRO A 182 11.94 12.45 -2.82
N PHE A 183 10.80 11.77 -2.88
CA PHE A 183 10.58 10.52 -2.15
C PHE A 183 11.50 9.41 -2.65
N LEU A 184 11.60 9.22 -3.96
CA LEU A 184 12.49 8.21 -4.55
C LEU A 184 13.95 8.47 -4.20
N ARG A 185 14.41 9.72 -4.27
CA ARG A 185 15.77 10.07 -3.86
C ARG A 185 16.01 9.77 -2.38
N TRP A 186 15.06 10.10 -1.51
CA TRP A 186 15.14 9.76 -0.09
C TRP A 186 15.17 8.25 0.17
N ALA A 187 14.31 7.48 -0.51
CA ALA A 187 14.19 6.03 -0.29
C ALA A 187 15.38 5.24 -0.87
N LEU A 188 15.92 5.67 -2.01
CA LEU A 188 16.96 4.95 -2.74
C LEU A 188 18.40 5.37 -2.37
N CYS A 189 18.58 6.55 -1.78
CA CYS A 189 19.89 7.07 -1.33
C CYS A 189 20.16 6.87 0.18
N VAL A 190 19.84 5.70 0.75
CA VAL A 190 20.20 5.43 2.16
C VAL A 190 21.72 5.38 2.35
N PRO A 191 22.29 5.70 3.53
CA PRO A 191 23.73 5.66 3.73
C PRO A 191 24.39 4.34 3.26
N GLY A 192 25.39 4.45 2.38
CA GLY A 192 26.09 3.31 1.79
C GLY A 192 25.49 2.75 0.49
N TRP A 193 24.42 3.35 -0.03
CA TRP A 193 23.88 3.00 -1.35
C TRP A 193 24.94 3.13 -2.46
N LEU A 194 24.72 2.40 -3.56
CA LEU A 194 25.56 2.45 -4.76
C LEU A 194 24.64 2.51 -5.99
N GLN A 195 25.01 3.29 -7.01
CA GLN A 195 24.21 3.40 -8.25
C GLN A 195 23.97 2.04 -8.93
N LYS A 196 24.96 1.15 -8.91
CA LYS A 196 24.83 -0.23 -9.42
C LYS A 196 23.77 -1.09 -8.71
N PHE A 197 23.18 -0.59 -7.62
CA PHE A 197 22.04 -1.24 -6.96
C PHE A 197 20.70 -0.78 -7.54
N HIS A 198 20.66 0.21 -8.43
CA HIS A 198 19.47 0.71 -9.11
C HIS A 198 19.43 0.16 -10.53
N VAL A 199 19.09 -1.12 -10.65
CA VAL A 199 19.22 -1.88 -11.88
C VAL A 199 17.98 -1.71 -12.75
N GLY A 200 18.16 -1.12 -13.93
CA GLY A 200 17.18 -0.97 -14.99
C GLY A 200 17.37 -1.96 -16.13
N VAL A 201 16.30 -2.20 -16.88
CA VAL A 201 16.29 -2.90 -18.16
C VAL A 201 15.73 -1.95 -19.21
N ARG A 202 16.49 -1.71 -20.29
CA ARG A 202 16.08 -0.84 -21.39
C ARG A 202 15.91 -1.62 -22.69
N VAL A 203 14.99 -1.16 -23.53
CA VAL A 203 14.92 -1.58 -24.93
C VAL A 203 16.08 -0.92 -25.69
N THR A 204 16.99 -1.71 -26.24
CA THR A 204 18.24 -1.22 -26.85
C THR A 204 18.00 -0.23 -27.99
N LYS A 205 16.92 -0.40 -28.77
CA LYS A 205 16.63 0.47 -29.93
C LYS A 205 16.07 1.83 -29.54
N SER A 206 15.24 1.91 -28.51
CA SER A 206 14.52 3.14 -28.13
C SER A 206 15.06 3.80 -26.87
N GLY A 207 15.88 3.09 -26.09
CA GLY A 207 16.30 3.54 -24.77
C GLY A 207 15.20 3.48 -23.70
N LYS A 208 13.97 3.06 -24.04
CA LYS A 208 12.84 3.05 -23.09
C LYS A 208 13.10 2.10 -21.92
N LEU A 209 12.93 2.60 -20.69
CA LEU A 209 12.93 1.78 -19.48
C LEU A 209 11.71 0.85 -19.45
N VAL A 210 11.95 -0.45 -19.23
CA VAL A 210 10.92 -1.50 -19.23
C VAL A 210 11.00 -2.45 -18.03
N GLY A 211 12.01 -2.30 -17.19
CA GLY A 211 12.14 -3.05 -15.95
C GLY A 211 13.03 -2.29 -14.98
N PHE A 212 12.74 -2.40 -13.69
CA PHE A 212 13.53 -1.78 -12.64
C PHE A 212 13.48 -2.61 -11.36
N ILE A 213 14.62 -2.75 -10.70
CA ILE A 213 14.75 -3.29 -9.35
C ILE A 213 15.81 -2.49 -8.60
N SER A 214 15.59 -2.24 -7.32
CA SER A 214 16.55 -1.54 -6.47
C SER A 214 16.96 -2.37 -5.26
N ALA A 215 18.18 -2.15 -4.78
CA ALA A 215 18.66 -2.64 -3.49
C ALA A 215 19.24 -1.50 -2.66
N VAL A 216 19.08 -1.61 -1.34
CA VAL A 216 19.64 -0.67 -0.37
C VAL A 216 20.30 -1.44 0.78
N PRO A 217 21.47 -1.00 1.28
CA PRO A 217 22.13 -1.69 2.38
C PRO A 217 21.39 -1.44 3.69
N ILE A 218 21.08 -2.51 4.43
CA ILE A 218 20.45 -2.45 5.75
C ILE A 218 21.13 -3.46 6.67
N ARG A 219 21.39 -3.05 7.92
CA ARG A 219 21.75 -3.98 9.00
C ARG A 219 20.49 -4.37 9.75
N MET A 220 20.16 -5.66 9.72
CA MET A 220 18.98 -6.21 10.36
C MET A 220 19.38 -7.11 11.52
N ARG A 221 18.66 -7.00 12.64
CA ARG A 221 18.74 -7.96 13.74
C ARG A 221 17.60 -8.96 13.59
N VAL A 222 17.91 -10.24 13.62
CA VAL A 222 16.95 -11.33 13.49
C VAL A 222 17.01 -12.16 14.76
N TYR A 223 16.03 -11.94 15.65
CA TYR A 223 16.01 -12.44 17.03
C TYR A 223 17.25 -11.98 17.82
N ASP A 224 18.00 -12.94 18.37
CA ASP A 224 19.21 -12.68 19.16
C ASP A 224 20.47 -12.56 18.29
N LYS A 225 20.32 -12.54 16.95
CA LYS A 225 21.41 -12.49 15.97
C LYS A 225 21.45 -11.18 15.20
#